data_AF-A0A2N2LBN9-F1
#
_entry.id   AF-A0A2N2LBN9-F1
#
_cell.length_a   1.000
_cell.length_b   1.000
_cell.length_c   1.000
_cell.angle_alpha   90.00
_cell.angle_beta   90.00
_cell.angle_gamma   90.00
#
_symmetry.space_group_name_H-M   'P 1'
#
loop_
_entity.id
_entity.type
_entity.pdbx_description
1 polymer ?
#
loop_
_entity_poly.entity_id
_entity_poly.type
_entity_poly.pdbx_seq_one_letter_code
_entity_poly.pdbx_strand_id
1 'polypeptide(L)'
;MNKKLIIIATVLLLSIPIFAQSAWQQVTVANVTFQYRVSANAQDLEAKLSAPTTGWVAVGLQPTNIMQNANYILGYVSAGVGHIRDDFGTSSQTHASDVSLGGTDNITLLEATETGGVTMLHFSIPLNSGDQYDRILTTGISYPIILAHGSNSADNYTGMHTDAGFGQITLQAPVANDDNLAISSNRILGNYPNPFNPSTSVKYTLTHSTPVTIQIYNNRGQLVHKSNPVDPSKGENVFVWNGKDNNGASITSGVYIMKLNTSEGTLTHKMTMTK
;
A
#
# COMPACT_ATOMS: atom_id res chain seq x y z
N MET A 1 0.40 38.48 41.94
CA MET A 1 -0.19 37.15 41.71
C MET A 1 -1.04 37.21 40.46
N ASN A 2 -0.64 36.55 39.37
CA ASN A 2 -1.49 36.26 38.21
C ASN A 2 -0.89 35.06 37.48
N LYS A 3 -1.36 33.85 37.81
CA LYS A 3 -1.01 32.63 37.07
C LYS A 3 -1.96 32.50 35.90
N LYS A 4 -1.47 32.69 34.67
CA LYS A 4 -2.21 32.36 33.45
C LYS A 4 -2.28 30.84 33.32
N LEU A 5 -3.50 30.30 33.36
CA LEU A 5 -3.81 28.91 33.06
C LEU A 5 -3.84 28.77 31.53
N ILE A 6 -2.89 28.03 30.94
CA ILE A 6 -2.90 27.70 29.51
C ILE A 6 -3.47 26.28 29.39
N ILE A 7 -4.66 26.17 28.82
CA ILE A 7 -5.26 24.91 28.40
C ILE A 7 -4.62 24.55 27.06
N ILE A 8 -3.74 23.55 27.04
CA ILE A 8 -3.21 23.01 25.78
C ILE A 8 -4.13 21.86 25.38
N ALA A 9 -4.94 22.10 24.35
CA ALA A 9 -5.69 21.06 23.67
C ALA A 9 -4.70 20.18 22.89
N THR A 10 -4.53 18.93 23.34
CA THR A 10 -3.70 17.94 22.66
C THR A 10 -4.39 17.49 21.37
N VAL A 11 -3.96 18.03 20.24
CA VAL A 11 -4.28 17.50 18.91
C VAL A 11 -3.45 16.23 18.71
N LEU A 12 -4.11 15.09 18.67
CA LEU A 12 -3.47 13.78 18.45
C LEU A 12 -3.15 13.63 16.95
N LEU A 13 -1.92 13.94 16.55
CA LEU A 13 -1.44 13.69 15.19
C LEU A 13 -0.84 12.28 15.12
N LEU A 14 -1.64 11.33 14.61
CA LEU A 14 -1.21 9.96 14.31
C LEU A 14 -0.27 9.99 13.09
N SER A 15 1.01 9.65 13.27
CA SER A 15 1.99 9.53 12.19
C SER A 15 1.82 8.20 11.44
N ILE A 16 1.34 8.28 10.21
CA ILE A 16 1.09 7.15 9.29
C ILE A 16 2.41 6.76 8.60
N PRO A 17 2.74 5.46 8.44
CA PRO A 17 3.94 5.02 7.73
C PRO A 17 3.95 5.48 6.25
N ILE A 18 5.07 6.08 5.81
CA ILE A 18 5.30 6.44 4.40
C ILE A 18 5.85 5.21 3.67
N PHE A 19 4.90 4.49 3.12
CA PHE A 19 5.00 3.39 2.19
C PHE A 19 5.66 3.83 0.85
N ALA A 20 6.70 3.13 0.37
CA ALA A 20 7.28 3.35 -0.96
C ALA A 20 6.23 3.01 -2.02
N GLN A 21 5.73 4.02 -2.72
CA GLN A 21 4.54 3.87 -3.56
C GLN A 21 4.95 3.96 -5.02
N SER A 22 4.57 2.95 -5.82
CA SER A 22 4.73 3.09 -7.26
C SER A 22 3.88 4.26 -7.76
N ALA A 23 4.41 5.02 -8.73
CA ALA A 23 3.67 6.09 -9.36
C ALA A 23 2.43 5.49 -10.06
N TRP A 24 1.30 6.19 -9.96
CA TRP A 24 0.12 5.83 -10.73
C TRP A 24 0.48 5.77 -12.22
N GLN A 25 0.28 4.60 -12.81
CA GLN A 25 0.25 4.41 -14.25
C GLN A 25 -1.19 4.57 -14.73
N GLN A 26 -1.38 4.88 -16.01
CA GLN A 26 -2.70 5.05 -16.59
C GLN A 26 -2.75 4.51 -18.00
N VAL A 27 -3.87 3.86 -18.33
CA VAL A 27 -4.27 3.52 -19.69
C VAL A 27 -5.71 3.94 -19.89
N THR A 28 -6.08 4.33 -21.11
CA THR A 28 -7.45 4.70 -21.44
C THR A 28 -7.84 4.06 -22.76
N VAL A 29 -8.94 3.31 -22.73
CA VAL A 29 -9.49 2.57 -23.87
C VAL A 29 -11.02 2.64 -23.77
N ALA A 30 -11.71 2.82 -24.89
CA ALA A 30 -13.19 2.86 -24.92
C ALA A 30 -13.79 3.86 -23.91
N ASN A 31 -13.17 5.04 -23.77
CA ASN A 31 -13.50 6.07 -22.78
C ASN A 31 -13.47 5.61 -21.30
N VAL A 32 -12.90 4.45 -21.02
CA VAL A 32 -12.63 3.98 -19.67
C VAL A 32 -11.18 4.26 -19.33
N THR A 33 -10.96 5.00 -18.26
CA THR A 33 -9.64 5.26 -17.70
C THR A 33 -9.37 4.28 -16.56
N PHE A 34 -8.31 3.48 -16.72
CA PHE A 34 -7.78 2.60 -15.69
C PHE A 34 -6.44 3.14 -15.20
N GLN A 35 -6.44 3.65 -13.98
CA GLN A 35 -5.25 4.05 -13.25
C GLN A 35 -4.86 2.90 -12.33
N TYR A 36 -3.59 2.55 -12.27
CA TYR A 36 -3.16 1.40 -11.47
C TYR A 36 -1.74 1.59 -10.94
N ARG A 37 -1.45 0.90 -9.85
CA ARG A 37 -0.12 0.85 -9.25
C ARG A 37 0.01 -0.37 -8.35
N VAL A 38 1.22 -0.84 -8.12
CA VAL A 38 1.47 -1.82 -7.07
C VAL A 38 1.55 -1.10 -5.73
N SER A 39 0.74 -1.54 -4.79
CA SER A 39 0.73 -1.08 -3.41
C SER A 39 2.12 -1.19 -2.78
N ALA A 40 2.37 -0.37 -1.77
CA ALA A 40 3.72 -0.22 -1.25
C ALA A 40 4.27 -1.40 -0.45
N ASN A 41 3.39 -2.26 0.06
CA ASN A 41 3.78 -3.54 0.66
C ASN A 41 4.10 -4.60 -0.41
N ALA A 42 3.96 -4.26 -1.70
CA ALA A 42 4.07 -5.14 -2.85
C ALA A 42 3.18 -6.38 -2.78
N GLN A 43 2.03 -6.30 -2.10
CA GLN A 43 1.07 -7.40 -1.99
C GLN A 43 -0.14 -7.22 -2.89
N ASP A 44 -0.54 -5.97 -3.15
CA ASP A 44 -1.79 -5.66 -3.85
C ASP A 44 -1.57 -4.81 -5.11
N LEU A 45 -2.41 -5.01 -6.13
CA LEU A 45 -2.68 -4.06 -7.19
C LEU A 45 -3.73 -3.06 -6.69
N GLU A 46 -3.36 -1.80 -6.55
CA GLU A 46 -4.30 -0.71 -6.25
C GLU A 46 -4.70 -0.04 -7.55
N ALA A 47 -6.00 0.16 -7.77
CA ALA A 47 -6.53 0.63 -9.04
C ALA A 47 -7.69 1.62 -8.88
N LYS A 48 -7.80 2.53 -9.85
CA LYS A 48 -8.98 3.36 -10.08
C LYS A 48 -9.50 3.12 -11.48
N LEU A 49 -10.80 2.89 -11.59
CA LEU A 49 -11.50 2.69 -12.84
C LEU A 49 -12.58 3.75 -12.97
N SER A 50 -12.62 4.47 -14.09
CA SER A 50 -13.61 5.52 -14.31
C SER A 50 -14.03 5.62 -15.77
N ALA A 51 -15.28 6.01 -16.01
CA ALA A 51 -15.82 6.24 -17.35
C ALA A 51 -16.99 7.23 -17.30
N PRO A 52 -17.29 7.94 -18.41
CA PRO A 52 -18.43 8.87 -18.50
C PRO A 52 -19.76 8.10 -18.64
N THR A 53 -20.16 7.44 -17.56
CA THR A 53 -21.43 6.73 -17.42
C THR A 53 -21.97 6.90 -16.00
N THR A 54 -23.28 6.74 -15.81
CA THR A 54 -23.91 6.52 -14.50
C THR A 54 -24.32 5.06 -14.30
N GLY A 55 -23.62 4.14 -14.96
CA GLY A 55 -23.81 2.70 -14.84
C GLY A 55 -22.50 2.04 -14.44
N TRP A 56 -22.37 0.76 -14.79
CA TRP A 56 -21.20 -0.02 -14.43
C TRP A 56 -19.94 0.34 -15.24
N VAL A 57 -18.77 0.11 -14.63
CA VAL A 57 -17.44 0.15 -15.25
C VAL A 57 -16.70 -1.15 -14.94
N ALA A 58 -15.91 -1.67 -15.89
CA ALA A 58 -15.18 -2.93 -15.73
C ALA A 58 -13.75 -2.90 -16.28
N VAL A 59 -12.87 -3.69 -15.64
CA VAL A 59 -11.57 -4.10 -16.16
C VAL A 59 -11.48 -5.62 -16.15
N GLY A 60 -11.05 -6.22 -17.25
CA GLY A 60 -10.71 -7.64 -17.36
C GLY A 60 -9.20 -7.81 -17.49
N LEU A 61 -8.56 -8.54 -16.58
CA LEU A 61 -7.13 -8.77 -16.54
C LEU A 61 -6.76 -10.09 -17.23
N GLN A 62 -5.72 -10.04 -18.05
CA GLN A 62 -5.09 -11.18 -18.71
C GLN A 62 -5.95 -12.04 -19.67
N PRO A 63 -6.96 -11.52 -20.39
CA PRO A 63 -7.78 -12.34 -21.29
C PRO A 63 -6.95 -13.19 -22.26
N THR A 64 -7.39 -14.43 -22.52
CA THR A 64 -6.75 -15.31 -23.52
C THR A 64 -7.49 -15.31 -24.84
N ASN A 65 -8.80 -15.10 -24.84
CA ASN A 65 -9.63 -15.00 -26.05
C ASN A 65 -10.90 -14.17 -25.77
N ILE A 66 -10.91 -12.91 -26.21
CA ILE A 66 -11.93 -11.91 -25.85
C ILE A 66 -12.11 -11.93 -24.32
N MET A 67 -13.26 -12.34 -23.77
CA MET A 67 -13.47 -12.35 -22.32
C MET A 67 -12.84 -13.55 -21.61
N GLN A 68 -12.47 -14.61 -22.35
CA GLN A 68 -12.15 -15.89 -21.74
C GLN A 68 -10.91 -15.83 -20.86
N ASN A 69 -11.02 -16.44 -19.68
CA ASN A 69 -10.01 -16.52 -18.62
C ASN A 69 -9.60 -15.19 -18.01
N ALA A 70 -10.26 -14.08 -18.35
CA ALA A 70 -9.98 -12.81 -17.71
C ALA A 70 -10.50 -12.82 -16.26
N ASN A 71 -9.70 -12.31 -15.32
CA ASN A 71 -10.22 -11.87 -14.03
C ASN A 71 -10.89 -10.51 -14.28
N TYR A 72 -12.20 -10.45 -14.10
CA TYR A 72 -13.02 -9.25 -14.21
C TYR A 72 -13.29 -8.63 -12.85
N ILE A 73 -12.96 -7.36 -12.78
CA ILE A 73 -13.40 -6.47 -11.71
C ILE A 73 -14.39 -5.49 -12.33
N LEU A 74 -15.63 -5.54 -11.87
CA LEU A 74 -16.69 -4.65 -12.35
C LEU A 74 -17.55 -4.11 -11.22
N GLY A 75 -18.05 -2.90 -11.39
CA GLY A 75 -18.85 -2.27 -10.36
C GLY A 75 -19.58 -1.02 -10.83
N TYR A 76 -20.47 -0.52 -9.99
CA TYR A 76 -21.32 0.64 -10.23
C TYR A 76 -21.60 1.35 -8.90
N VAL A 77 -22.24 2.51 -8.96
CA VAL A 77 -22.73 3.21 -7.78
C VAL A 77 -24.23 3.33 -7.90
N SER A 78 -24.96 2.85 -6.89
CA SER A 78 -26.41 2.96 -6.87
C SER A 78 -26.87 3.56 -5.55
N ALA A 79 -27.74 4.58 -5.62
CA ALA A 79 -28.20 5.33 -4.46
C ALA A 79 -27.05 5.82 -3.53
N GLY A 80 -25.90 6.19 -4.12
CA GLY A 80 -24.72 6.65 -3.39
C GLY A 80 -23.89 5.55 -2.73
N VAL A 81 -24.21 4.28 -2.99
CA VAL A 81 -23.48 3.11 -2.48
C VAL A 81 -22.69 2.46 -3.61
N GLY A 82 -21.40 2.24 -3.39
CA GLY A 82 -20.55 1.51 -4.32
C GLY A 82 -20.78 0.01 -4.25
N HIS A 83 -20.87 -0.60 -5.43
CA HIS A 83 -20.98 -2.04 -5.62
C HIS A 83 -19.84 -2.50 -6.53
N ILE A 84 -19.09 -3.52 -6.12
CA ILE A 84 -18.02 -4.12 -6.92
C ILE A 84 -18.10 -5.64 -6.80
N ARG A 85 -17.66 -6.36 -7.83
CA ARG A 85 -17.70 -7.82 -7.85
C ARG A 85 -16.51 -8.40 -8.60
N ASP A 86 -16.07 -9.54 -8.09
CA ASP A 86 -15.01 -10.38 -8.65
C ASP A 86 -15.62 -11.46 -9.52
N ASP A 87 -15.25 -11.46 -10.80
CA ASP A 87 -15.81 -12.31 -11.83
C ASP A 87 -14.73 -12.97 -12.67
N PHE A 88 -15.06 -14.13 -13.23
CA PHE A 88 -14.19 -14.84 -14.14
C PHE A 88 -14.83 -15.00 -15.51
N GLY A 89 -14.03 -14.76 -16.55
CA GLY A 89 -14.42 -14.97 -17.94
C GLY A 89 -14.59 -16.45 -18.30
N THR A 90 -15.83 -16.95 -18.24
CA THR A 90 -16.17 -18.37 -18.49
C THR A 90 -16.17 -18.75 -19.97
N SER A 91 -16.30 -17.77 -20.88
CA SER A 91 -16.18 -17.97 -22.33
C SER A 91 -15.68 -16.70 -23.01
N SER A 92 -15.62 -16.68 -24.34
CA SER A 92 -15.26 -15.48 -25.10
C SER A 92 -16.25 -14.32 -24.94
N GLN A 93 -17.47 -14.56 -24.44
CA GLN A 93 -18.54 -13.55 -24.36
C GLN A 93 -19.28 -13.54 -23.03
N THR A 94 -18.89 -14.39 -22.08
CA THR A 94 -19.59 -14.53 -20.79
C THR A 94 -18.61 -14.54 -19.64
N HIS A 95 -19.10 -14.11 -18.49
CA HIS A 95 -18.42 -14.18 -17.21
C HIS A 95 -19.44 -14.53 -16.12
N ALA A 96 -18.94 -14.93 -14.96
CA ALA A 96 -19.75 -15.18 -13.77
C ALA A 96 -18.92 -14.85 -12.53
N SER A 97 -19.58 -14.54 -11.41
CA SER A 97 -18.86 -14.23 -10.17
C SER A 97 -18.04 -15.41 -9.69
N ASP A 98 -16.86 -15.16 -9.15
CA ASP A 98 -15.93 -16.19 -8.69
C ASP A 98 -16.56 -17.06 -7.60
N VAL A 99 -17.24 -16.42 -6.66
CA VAL A 99 -18.02 -17.11 -5.61
C VAL A 99 -19.03 -18.09 -6.19
N SER A 100 -19.71 -17.75 -7.29
CA SER A 100 -20.68 -18.66 -7.93
C SER A 100 -20.02 -19.84 -8.65
N LEU A 101 -18.75 -19.70 -9.03
CA LEU A 101 -17.94 -20.75 -9.64
C LEU A 101 -17.19 -21.59 -8.59
N GLY A 102 -17.23 -21.20 -7.32
CA GLY A 102 -16.55 -21.88 -6.21
C GLY A 102 -15.17 -21.29 -5.87
N GLY A 103 -14.87 -20.09 -6.37
CA GLY A 103 -13.74 -19.26 -5.94
C GLY A 103 -14.11 -18.34 -4.78
N THR A 104 -13.35 -17.27 -4.63
CA THR A 104 -13.42 -16.29 -3.56
C THR A 104 -13.51 -14.89 -4.11
N ASP A 105 -14.22 -14.00 -3.42
CA ASP A 105 -14.15 -12.56 -3.71
C ASP A 105 -12.89 -12.02 -3.04
N ASN A 106 -11.95 -11.49 -3.82
CA ASN A 106 -10.68 -10.99 -3.32
C ASN A 106 -10.53 -9.47 -3.50
N ILE A 107 -11.62 -8.77 -3.82
CA ILE A 107 -11.59 -7.34 -4.04
C ILE A 107 -11.87 -6.58 -2.75
N THR A 108 -11.06 -5.55 -2.50
CA THR A 108 -11.35 -4.54 -1.47
C THR A 108 -11.76 -3.24 -2.14
N LEU A 109 -13.03 -2.82 -1.97
CA LEU A 109 -13.50 -1.50 -2.41
C LEU A 109 -13.05 -0.44 -1.41
N LEU A 110 -12.34 0.59 -1.89
CA LEU A 110 -11.80 1.69 -1.08
C LEU A 110 -12.67 2.94 -1.20
N GLU A 111 -13.09 3.28 -2.41
CA GLU A 111 -13.97 4.41 -2.70
C GLU A 111 -14.80 4.11 -3.94
N ALA A 112 -16.03 4.62 -3.99
CA ALA A 112 -16.84 4.61 -5.20
C ALA A 112 -17.65 5.90 -5.25
N THR A 113 -17.66 6.54 -6.41
CA THR A 113 -18.40 7.79 -6.62
C THR A 113 -19.12 7.76 -7.96
N GLU A 114 -20.29 8.39 -7.99
CA GLU A 114 -20.92 8.79 -9.23
C GLU A 114 -21.23 10.27 -9.12
N THR A 115 -20.57 11.09 -9.93
CA THR A 115 -20.74 12.54 -9.88
C THR A 115 -20.51 13.12 -11.27
N GLY A 116 -21.40 14.03 -11.69
CA GLY A 116 -21.28 14.67 -13.00
C GLY A 116 -21.40 13.71 -14.19
N GLY A 117 -22.13 12.60 -14.02
CA GLY A 117 -22.27 11.57 -15.06
C GLY A 117 -21.05 10.67 -15.24
N VAL A 118 -20.18 10.59 -14.22
CA VAL A 118 -18.98 9.76 -14.21
C VAL A 118 -19.03 8.82 -13.01
N THR A 119 -19.02 7.51 -13.27
CA THR A 119 -18.76 6.46 -12.29
C THR A 119 -17.25 6.30 -12.11
N MET A 120 -16.77 6.28 -10.86
CA MET A 120 -15.39 5.97 -10.50
C MET A 120 -15.36 4.96 -9.34
N LEU A 121 -14.57 3.91 -9.50
CA LEU A 121 -14.28 2.92 -8.47
C LEU A 121 -12.79 2.99 -8.12
N HIS A 122 -12.46 3.03 -6.84
CA HIS A 122 -11.09 2.85 -6.31
C HIS A 122 -11.08 1.58 -5.48
N PHE A 123 -10.27 0.62 -5.86
CA PHE A 123 -10.21 -0.70 -5.23
C PHE A 123 -8.79 -1.24 -5.18
N SER A 124 -8.61 -2.35 -4.47
CA SER A 124 -7.39 -3.15 -4.51
C SER A 124 -7.69 -4.64 -4.61
N ILE A 125 -6.82 -5.38 -5.30
CA ILE A 125 -6.82 -6.84 -5.36
C ILE A 125 -5.43 -7.38 -4.99
N PRO A 126 -5.31 -8.55 -4.34
CA PRO A 126 -4.03 -9.20 -4.15
C PRO A 126 -3.33 -9.49 -5.49
N LEU A 127 -2.02 -9.29 -5.56
CA LEU A 127 -1.20 -9.75 -6.69
C LEU A 127 -1.19 -11.28 -6.79
N ASN A 128 -1.40 -11.96 -5.68
CA ASN A 128 -1.59 -13.40 -5.60
C ASN A 128 -2.64 -13.70 -4.53
N SER A 129 -3.89 -13.89 -4.95
CA SER A 129 -4.99 -14.27 -4.07
C SER A 129 -4.93 -15.73 -3.63
N GLY A 130 -4.26 -16.59 -4.42
CA GLY A 130 -4.31 -18.04 -4.26
C GLY A 130 -5.62 -18.67 -4.75
N ASP A 131 -6.50 -17.88 -5.38
CA ASP A 131 -7.72 -18.36 -6.03
C ASP A 131 -7.39 -19.05 -7.38
N GLN A 132 -8.17 -20.07 -7.75
CA GLN A 132 -8.02 -20.82 -8.98
C GLN A 132 -8.41 -20.01 -10.24
N TYR A 133 -9.27 -18.99 -10.08
CA TYR A 133 -9.74 -18.12 -11.17
C TYR A 133 -8.81 -16.92 -11.41
N ASP A 134 -7.94 -16.65 -10.45
CA ASP A 134 -6.98 -15.56 -10.48
C ASP A 134 -5.58 -16.03 -10.84
N ARG A 135 -5.01 -15.42 -11.89
CA ARG A 135 -3.61 -15.63 -12.21
C ARG A 135 -2.74 -14.65 -11.46
N ILE A 136 -1.59 -15.14 -11.02
CA ILE A 136 -0.60 -14.33 -10.30
C ILE A 136 -0.12 -13.18 -11.18
N LEU A 137 -0.21 -11.98 -10.62
CA LEU A 137 0.33 -10.75 -11.16
C LEU A 137 1.74 -10.49 -10.60
N THR A 138 2.69 -10.30 -11.50
CA THR A 138 4.11 -10.16 -11.19
C THR A 138 4.61 -8.83 -11.74
N THR A 139 5.34 -8.10 -10.91
CA THR A 139 5.99 -6.84 -11.32
C THR A 139 7.04 -7.09 -12.41
N GLY A 140 7.21 -6.14 -13.32
CA GLY A 140 8.11 -6.23 -14.47
C GLY A 140 7.49 -6.91 -15.70
N ILE A 141 6.25 -7.38 -15.59
CA ILE A 141 5.52 -8.07 -16.67
C ILE A 141 4.42 -7.16 -17.24
N SER A 142 4.18 -7.30 -18.54
CA SER A 142 3.06 -6.68 -19.24
C SER A 142 1.89 -7.66 -19.38
N TYR A 143 0.68 -7.17 -19.16
CA TYR A 143 -0.55 -7.94 -19.16
C TYR A 143 -1.57 -7.34 -20.12
N PRO A 144 -2.24 -8.16 -20.96
CA PRO A 144 -3.40 -7.71 -21.69
C PRO A 144 -4.51 -7.35 -20.72
N ILE A 145 -5.29 -6.34 -21.08
CA ILE A 145 -6.49 -5.96 -20.35
C ILE A 145 -7.65 -5.70 -21.32
N ILE A 146 -8.87 -5.78 -20.79
CA ILE A 146 -10.09 -5.26 -21.41
C ILE A 146 -10.62 -4.16 -20.52
N LEU A 147 -11.02 -3.05 -21.09
CA LEU A 147 -11.79 -2.03 -20.38
C LEU A 147 -13.15 -1.89 -21.05
N ALA A 148 -14.19 -1.77 -20.23
CA ALA A 148 -15.56 -1.62 -20.72
C ALA A 148 -16.40 -0.81 -19.74
N HIS A 149 -17.46 -0.20 -20.24
CA HIS A 149 -18.47 0.44 -19.40
C HIS A 149 -19.88 0.21 -19.94
N GLY A 150 -20.85 0.22 -19.03
CA GLY A 150 -22.27 0.12 -19.33
C GLY A 150 -22.87 1.45 -19.78
N SER A 151 -24.13 1.39 -20.21
CA SER A 151 -24.94 2.58 -20.44
C SER A 151 -25.30 3.26 -19.12
N ASN A 152 -25.75 4.51 -19.18
CA ASN A 152 -26.26 5.22 -18.00
C ASN A 152 -27.34 4.41 -17.28
N SER A 153 -27.28 4.42 -15.95
CA SER A 153 -28.20 3.72 -15.03
C SER A 153 -28.21 2.21 -15.17
N ALA A 154 -27.24 1.62 -15.87
CA ALA A 154 -27.02 0.17 -15.88
C ALA A 154 -26.35 -0.27 -14.58
N ASP A 155 -27.08 -0.24 -13.48
CA ASP A 155 -26.61 -0.61 -12.13
C ASP A 155 -26.71 -2.11 -11.92
N ASN A 156 -25.94 -2.86 -12.70
CA ASN A 156 -25.95 -4.32 -12.65
C ASN A 156 -24.65 -4.90 -13.23
N TYR A 157 -24.48 -6.21 -13.07
CA TYR A 157 -23.25 -6.90 -13.45
C TYR A 157 -23.32 -7.63 -14.79
N THR A 158 -24.45 -7.62 -15.48
CA THR A 158 -24.67 -8.49 -16.66
C THR A 158 -25.12 -7.71 -17.89
N GLY A 159 -25.34 -6.40 -17.76
CA GLY A 159 -25.76 -5.53 -18.85
C GLY A 159 -24.68 -5.45 -19.91
N MET A 160 -25.09 -5.31 -21.17
CA MET A 160 -24.15 -5.18 -22.28
C MET A 160 -23.37 -3.86 -22.18
N HIS A 161 -22.10 -3.89 -22.55
CA HIS A 161 -21.28 -2.67 -22.60
C HIS A 161 -21.80 -1.72 -23.69
N THR A 162 -21.69 -0.42 -23.41
CA THR A 162 -21.84 0.62 -24.44
C THR A 162 -20.58 0.71 -25.29
N ASP A 163 -19.41 0.62 -24.66
CA ASP A 163 -18.12 0.61 -25.33
C ASP A 163 -17.16 -0.34 -24.58
N ALA A 164 -16.26 -0.97 -25.33
CA ALA A 164 -15.25 -1.87 -24.80
C ALA A 164 -14.04 -1.93 -25.72
N GLY A 165 -12.85 -2.14 -25.15
CA GLY A 165 -11.66 -2.33 -25.94
C GLY A 165 -10.50 -2.97 -25.18
N PHE A 166 -9.49 -3.38 -25.95
CA PHE A 166 -8.30 -4.05 -25.44
C PHE A 166 -7.17 -3.06 -25.20
N GLY A 167 -6.40 -3.30 -24.15
CA GLY A 167 -5.20 -2.56 -23.82
C GLY A 167 -4.11 -3.46 -23.26
N GLN A 168 -3.05 -2.84 -22.78
CA GLN A 168 -1.97 -3.49 -22.06
C GLN A 168 -1.60 -2.63 -20.85
N ILE A 169 -1.21 -3.27 -19.76
CA ILE A 169 -0.61 -2.62 -18.59
C ILE A 169 0.73 -3.28 -18.28
N THR A 170 1.68 -2.53 -17.76
CA THR A 170 2.92 -3.06 -17.19
C THR A 170 2.94 -2.78 -15.70
N LEU A 171 3.01 -3.82 -14.88
CA LEU A 171 3.07 -3.65 -13.43
C LEU A 171 4.49 -3.30 -13.02
N GLN A 172 4.69 -2.08 -12.53
CA GLN A 172 5.98 -1.66 -12.01
C GLN A 172 6.09 -2.05 -10.54
N ALA A 173 7.23 -2.60 -10.15
CA ALA A 173 7.52 -2.78 -8.73
C ALA A 173 7.44 -1.43 -8.02
N PRO A 174 7.04 -1.38 -6.74
CA PRO A 174 7.19 -0.18 -5.94
C PRO A 174 8.66 0.24 -5.95
N VAL A 175 8.97 1.25 -6.74
CA VAL A 175 10.28 1.87 -6.76
C VAL A 175 10.38 2.77 -5.54
N ALA A 176 11.41 2.57 -4.73
CA ALA A 176 11.90 3.67 -3.93
C ALA A 176 12.32 4.75 -4.92
N ASN A 177 11.61 5.87 -4.98
CA ASN A 177 11.83 6.93 -5.96
C ASN A 177 13.33 7.29 -6.01
N ASP A 178 14.01 6.85 -7.06
CA ASP A 178 15.39 7.20 -7.40
C ASP A 178 15.37 8.16 -8.59
N ASP A 179 14.65 9.27 -8.40
CA ASP A 179 14.92 10.53 -9.09
C ASP A 179 14.37 11.67 -8.22
N ASN A 180 15.26 12.25 -7.42
CA ASN A 180 15.18 13.59 -6.84
C ASN A 180 13.87 14.04 -6.16
N LEU A 181 13.23 13.16 -5.39
CA LEU A 181 12.33 13.60 -4.34
C LEU A 181 13.15 13.82 -3.08
N ALA A 182 13.19 15.07 -2.61
CA ALA A 182 13.68 15.39 -1.29
C ALA A 182 13.16 14.33 -0.30
N ILE A 183 14.06 13.63 0.39
CA ILE A 183 13.70 12.94 1.62
C ILE A 183 13.11 14.07 2.50
N SER A 184 11.79 14.15 2.57
CA SER A 184 11.10 15.29 3.17
C SER A 184 11.08 15.20 4.69
N SER A 185 11.42 14.04 5.25
CA SER A 185 11.58 13.81 6.68
C SER A 185 12.47 12.60 7.00
N ASN A 186 13.20 12.65 8.11
CA ASN A 186 13.95 11.51 8.65
C ASN A 186 12.98 10.39 9.03
N ARG A 187 13.35 9.11 8.87
CA ARG A 187 12.48 7.96 9.22
C ARG A 187 13.28 6.74 9.68
N ILE A 188 12.71 5.89 10.54
CA ILE A 188 13.22 4.55 10.84
C ILE A 188 12.46 3.56 9.96
N LEU A 189 13.18 2.74 9.19
CA LEU A 189 12.61 1.76 8.25
C LEU A 189 12.28 0.42 8.92
N GLY A 190 12.81 0.20 10.12
CA GLY A 190 12.56 -1.00 10.92
C GLY A 190 13.84 -1.72 11.32
N ASN A 191 13.70 -2.83 12.02
CA ASN A 191 14.80 -3.67 12.46
C ASN A 191 14.64 -5.10 11.97
N TYR A 192 15.73 -5.73 11.53
CA TYR A 192 15.77 -7.14 11.13
C TYR A 192 16.97 -7.85 11.78
N PRO A 193 16.78 -9.05 12.36
CA PRO A 193 15.50 -9.73 12.58
C PRO A 193 14.61 -9.01 13.62
N ASN A 194 13.29 -9.28 13.62
CA ASN A 194 12.34 -8.89 14.66
C ASN A 194 11.19 -9.94 14.74
N PRO A 195 11.08 -10.74 15.81
CA PRO A 195 11.89 -10.71 17.02
C PRO A 195 13.37 -11.00 16.79
N PHE A 196 14.25 -10.41 17.60
CA PHE A 196 15.70 -10.56 17.48
C PHE A 196 16.32 -11.37 18.62
N ASN A 197 17.43 -12.08 18.35
CA ASN A 197 18.21 -12.84 19.32
C ASN A 197 19.69 -12.98 18.92
N PRO A 198 20.66 -12.44 19.70
CA PRO A 198 20.56 -11.27 20.55
C PRO A 198 20.75 -9.96 19.77
N SER A 199 21.06 -10.02 18.46
CA SER A 199 21.38 -8.84 17.65
C SER A 199 20.30 -8.51 16.62
N THR A 200 20.20 -7.22 16.29
CA THR A 200 19.34 -6.71 15.23
C THR A 200 20.00 -5.51 14.54
N SER A 201 19.67 -5.32 13.26
CA SER A 201 20.09 -4.15 12.49
C SER A 201 18.89 -3.25 12.27
N VAL A 202 18.97 -2.01 12.74
CA VAL A 202 17.94 -0.98 12.54
C VAL A 202 18.30 -0.10 11.37
N LYS A 203 17.48 -0.13 10.32
CA LYS A 203 17.63 0.73 9.14
C LYS A 203 16.88 2.03 9.37
N TYR A 204 17.48 3.16 8.97
CA TYR A 204 16.86 4.49 9.05
C TYR A 204 17.34 5.37 7.89
N THR A 205 16.61 6.44 7.57
CA THR A 205 16.99 7.39 6.52
C THR A 205 17.01 8.81 7.05
N LEU A 206 17.92 9.62 6.53
CA LEU A 206 18.06 11.04 6.87
C LEU A 206 17.86 11.96 5.66
N THR A 207 17.21 13.11 5.88
CA THR A 207 16.94 14.13 4.85
C THR A 207 18.19 14.83 4.36
N HIS A 208 19.14 15.01 5.27
CA HIS A 208 20.47 15.53 5.07
C HIS A 208 21.41 14.94 6.15
N SER A 209 22.72 15.17 6.02
CA SER A 209 23.67 14.72 7.03
C SER A 209 23.48 15.54 8.32
N THR A 210 23.22 14.85 9.43
CA THR A 210 23.00 15.47 10.76
C THR A 210 23.49 14.52 11.86
N PRO A 211 24.03 15.02 12.99
CA PRO A 211 24.43 14.18 14.10
C PRO A 211 23.25 13.36 14.64
N VAL A 212 23.46 12.05 14.78
CA VAL A 212 22.48 11.09 15.28
C VAL A 212 22.97 10.48 16.60
N THR A 213 22.09 10.46 17.61
CA THR A 213 22.30 9.69 18.84
C THR A 213 21.16 8.70 19.05
N ILE A 214 21.49 7.43 19.25
CA ILE A 214 20.51 6.37 19.49
C ILE A 214 20.43 6.07 20.98
N GLN A 215 19.22 5.93 21.50
CA GLN A 215 18.93 5.55 22.87
C GLN A 215 17.93 4.41 22.86
N ILE A 216 18.10 3.40 23.70
CA ILE A 216 17.19 2.26 23.79
C ILE A 216 16.68 2.16 25.21
N TYR A 217 15.37 1.97 25.35
CA TYR A 217 14.66 1.88 26.62
C TYR A 217 13.95 0.55 26.74
N ASN A 218 13.85 0.00 27.96
CA ASN A 218 13.00 -1.16 28.22
C ASN A 218 11.51 -0.76 28.39
N ASN A 219 10.63 -1.74 28.59
CA ASN A 219 9.19 -1.53 28.80
C ASN A 219 8.83 -0.70 30.06
N ARG A 220 9.78 -0.50 31.00
CA ARG A 220 9.62 0.38 32.17
C ARG A 220 10.12 1.80 31.90
N GLY A 221 10.57 2.10 30.69
CA GLY A 221 11.14 3.40 30.32
C GLY A 221 12.56 3.63 30.85
N GLN A 222 13.26 2.59 31.31
CA GLN A 222 14.65 2.71 31.76
C GLN A 222 15.58 2.68 30.54
N LEU A 223 16.53 3.62 30.48
CA LEU A 223 17.56 3.67 29.45
C LEU A 223 18.50 2.48 29.61
N VAL A 224 18.53 1.58 28.63
CA VAL A 224 19.42 0.41 28.60
C VAL A 224 20.65 0.66 27.75
N HIS A 225 20.53 1.40 26.64
CA HIS A 225 21.66 1.66 25.74
C HIS A 225 21.65 3.09 25.24
N LYS A 226 22.82 3.70 25.08
CA LYS A 226 23.01 5.00 24.42
C LYS A 226 24.26 4.94 23.54
N SER A 227 24.10 5.22 22.25
CA SER A 227 25.24 5.34 21.34
C SER A 227 25.98 6.67 21.57
N ASN A 228 27.24 6.72 21.14
CA ASN A 228 27.87 8.00 20.89
C ASN A 228 27.19 8.71 19.70
N PRO A 229 27.25 10.04 19.62
CA PRO A 229 26.86 10.76 18.42
C PRO A 229 27.66 10.25 17.22
N VAL A 230 26.98 10.01 16.11
CA VAL A 230 27.56 9.67 14.81
C VAL A 230 27.05 10.66 13.78
N ASP A 231 27.85 10.98 12.76
CA ASP A 231 27.48 11.91 11.68
C ASP A 231 27.22 11.15 10.36
N PRO A 232 26.09 10.43 10.26
CA PRO A 232 25.72 9.69 9.07
C PRO A 232 25.47 10.60 7.87
N SER A 233 25.66 10.02 6.68
CA SER A 233 25.35 10.66 5.41
C SER A 233 23.83 10.80 5.23
N LYS A 234 23.43 11.76 4.37
CA LYS A 234 22.08 11.80 3.81
C LYS A 234 21.72 10.45 3.18
N GLY A 235 20.46 10.03 3.29
CA GLY A 235 20.00 8.76 2.74
C GLY A 235 19.94 7.64 3.77
N GLU A 236 20.04 6.40 3.32
CA GLU A 236 19.90 5.22 4.18
C GLU A 236 21.14 4.97 5.04
N ASN A 237 20.90 4.58 6.28
CA ASN A 237 21.92 4.28 7.28
C ASN A 237 21.47 3.08 8.13
N VAL A 238 22.44 2.41 8.75
CA VAL A 238 22.19 1.21 9.55
C VAL A 238 22.85 1.35 10.92
N PHE A 239 22.08 1.08 11.97
CA PHE A 239 22.60 0.92 13.32
C PHE A 239 22.46 -0.54 13.75
N VAL A 240 23.56 -1.14 14.19
CA VAL A 240 23.56 -2.52 14.69
C VAL A 240 23.56 -2.50 16.21
N TRP A 241 22.60 -3.19 16.82
CA TRP A 241 22.58 -3.41 18.25
C TRP A 241 22.75 -4.89 18.57
N ASN A 242 23.62 -5.21 19.52
CA ASN A 242 23.98 -6.56 19.92
C ASN A 242 23.21 -7.09 21.14
N GLY A 243 22.14 -6.39 21.55
CA GLY A 243 21.32 -6.78 22.70
C GLY A 243 22.03 -6.61 24.05
N LYS A 244 23.00 -5.70 24.14
CA LYS A 244 23.69 -5.35 25.38
C LYS A 244 23.32 -3.95 25.88
N ASP A 245 23.29 -3.80 27.19
CA ASP A 245 23.15 -2.50 27.85
C ASP A 245 24.47 -1.71 27.84
N ASN A 246 24.47 -0.49 28.39
CA ASN A 246 25.65 0.37 28.48
C ASN A 246 26.79 -0.20 29.35
N ASN A 247 26.49 -1.18 30.22
CA ASN A 247 27.49 -1.88 31.04
C ASN A 247 28.00 -3.16 30.35
N GLY A 248 27.52 -3.46 29.14
CA GLY A 248 27.87 -4.66 28.38
C GLY A 248 27.11 -5.92 28.80
N ALA A 249 26.13 -5.81 29.69
CA ALA A 249 25.30 -6.93 30.12
C ALA A 249 24.21 -7.23 29.09
N SER A 250 23.90 -8.52 28.88
CA SER A 250 22.80 -8.93 28.01
C SER A 250 21.45 -8.50 28.59
N ILE A 251 20.62 -7.93 27.73
CA ILE A 251 19.24 -7.60 28.08
C ILE A 251 18.36 -8.89 28.07
N THR A 252 17.15 -8.82 28.61
CA THR A 252 16.21 -9.96 28.70
C THR A 252 15.20 -9.96 27.54
N SER A 253 14.51 -11.09 27.31
CA SER A 253 13.33 -11.12 26.43
C SER A 253 12.34 -10.02 26.80
N GLY A 254 11.75 -9.37 25.81
CA GLY A 254 10.79 -8.30 26.04
C GLY A 254 10.75 -7.26 24.93
N VAL A 255 9.94 -6.23 25.18
CA VAL A 255 9.79 -5.09 24.28
C VAL A 255 10.77 -3.98 24.66
N TYR A 256 11.45 -3.46 23.64
CA TYR A 256 12.37 -2.33 23.75
C TYR A 256 11.94 -1.21 22.81
N ILE A 257 12.15 0.03 23.24
CA ILE A 257 11.87 1.23 22.46
C ILE A 257 13.19 1.91 22.12
N MET A 258 13.54 1.93 20.84
CA MET A 258 14.65 2.73 20.32
C MET A 258 14.18 4.15 20.02
N LYS A 259 14.98 5.15 20.41
CA LYS A 259 14.86 6.54 20.00
C LYS A 259 16.08 6.94 19.20
N LEU A 260 15.88 7.46 18.00
CA LEU A 260 16.90 8.08 17.16
C LEU A 260 16.73 9.59 17.27
N ASN A 261 17.72 10.26 17.85
CA ASN A 261 17.69 11.71 18.09
C ASN A 261 18.58 12.41 17.07
N THR A 262 18.04 13.44 16.42
CA THR A 262 18.75 14.37 15.53
C THR A 262 18.53 15.81 16.01
N SER A 263 19.20 16.78 15.37
CA SER A 263 18.92 18.20 15.59
C SER A 263 17.48 18.60 15.23
N GLU A 264 16.82 17.85 14.36
CA GLU A 264 15.47 18.15 13.84
C GLU A 264 14.36 17.48 14.66
N GLY A 265 14.69 16.50 15.50
CA GLY A 265 13.72 15.82 16.34
C GLY A 265 14.11 14.39 16.70
N THR A 266 13.13 13.67 17.24
CA THR A 266 13.31 12.29 17.71
C THR A 266 12.36 11.34 17.00
N LEU A 267 12.91 10.30 16.38
CA LEU A 267 12.15 9.18 15.82
C LEU A 267 12.16 8.01 16.80
N THR A 268 11.07 7.24 16.85
CA THR A 268 10.93 6.13 17.80
C THR A 268 10.57 4.84 17.07
N HIS A 269 11.14 3.70 17.49
CA HIS A 269 10.86 2.38 16.92
C HIS A 269 10.79 1.31 18.01
N LYS A 270 9.80 0.42 17.90
CA LYS A 270 9.58 -0.69 18.84
C LYS A 270 10.26 -1.96 18.33
N MET A 271 11.02 -2.62 19.19
CA MET A 271 11.73 -3.86 18.90
C MET A 271 11.33 -4.94 19.89
N THR A 272 11.24 -6.19 19.45
CA THR A 272 10.95 -7.35 20.30
C THR A 272 12.19 -8.24 20.37
N MET A 273 12.70 -8.47 21.57
CA MET A 273 13.76 -9.46 21.80
C MET A 273 13.14 -10.76 22.30
N THR A 274 13.60 -11.87 21.75
CA THR A 274 13.35 -13.22 22.27
C THR A 274 14.68 -13.85 22.62
N LYS A 275 14.84 -14.28 23.86
CA LYS A 275 15.98 -15.08 24.32
C LYS A 275 15.68 -16.56 24.14
#